data_AF-K8WX80-F1
#
_entry.id   AF-K8WX80-F1
#
_cell.length_a   1.000
_cell.length_b   1.000
_cell.length_c   1.000
_cell.angle_alpha   90.00
_cell.angle_beta   90.00
_cell.angle_gamma   90.00
#
_symmetry.space_group_name_H-M   'P 1'
#
loop_
_entity.id
_entity.type
_entity.pdbx_description
1 polymer ?
#
loop_
_entity_poly.entity_id
_entity_poly.type
_entity_poly.pdbx_seq_one_letter_code
_entity_poly.pdbx_strand_id
1 'polypeptide(L)'
;MKIVIFLISLFVSFHSLALGKGSATPETTVLNFYTEYLLENNEDIQAELKKNEKAMLMYVSPNLINELKKEYLNADYFVDAQSFCPDWISNIKVNNVKVNNKKATLRLELGALPNISRYSIELKYNNEKWKITSVKPDNNNSPYCNELRSIK
;
A
#
# COMPACT_ATOMS: atom_id res chain seq x y z
N MET A 1 -2.57 -56.85 -46.06
CA MET A 1 -1.95 -56.76 -44.72
C MET A 1 -1.08 -55.50 -44.67
N LYS A 2 -1.45 -54.53 -43.81
CA LYS A 2 -0.59 -53.58 -43.06
C LYS A 2 0.32 -52.60 -43.86
N ILE A 3 0.53 -51.32 -43.53
CA ILE A 3 0.12 -50.37 -42.48
C ILE A 3 0.40 -48.98 -43.10
N VAL A 4 -0.51 -48.00 -42.99
CA VAL A 4 -0.22 -46.59 -43.33
C VAL A 4 0.04 -45.86 -42.02
N ILE A 5 1.27 -45.38 -41.82
CA ILE A 5 1.67 -44.63 -40.63
C ILE A 5 1.30 -43.16 -40.83
N PHE A 6 0.33 -42.66 -40.06
CA PHE A 6 0.04 -41.24 -39.96
C PHE A 6 0.94 -40.63 -38.87
N LEU A 7 1.87 -39.75 -39.29
CA LEU A 7 2.67 -38.91 -38.41
C LEU A 7 1.82 -37.72 -37.96
N ILE A 8 1.30 -37.77 -36.74
CA ILE A 8 0.60 -36.65 -36.11
C ILE A 8 1.65 -35.83 -35.34
N SER A 9 2.00 -34.67 -35.89
CA SER A 9 2.80 -33.65 -35.22
C SER A 9 1.94 -32.98 -34.15
N LEU A 10 2.22 -33.22 -32.87
CA LEU A 10 1.63 -32.48 -31.74
C LEU A 10 2.26 -31.07 -31.70
N PHE A 11 1.57 -30.10 -32.28
CA PHE A 11 1.78 -28.69 -31.91
C PHE A 11 1.14 -28.46 -30.53
N VAL A 12 1.96 -28.57 -29.48
CA VAL A 12 1.55 -28.14 -28.13
C VAL A 12 1.64 -26.61 -28.10
N SER A 13 0.54 -25.94 -28.37
CA SER A 13 0.43 -24.49 -28.20
C SER A 13 0.44 -24.17 -26.71
N PHE A 14 1.60 -23.73 -26.20
CA PHE A 14 1.69 -23.07 -24.91
C PHE A 14 0.82 -21.81 -24.96
N HIS A 15 -0.40 -21.91 -24.43
CA HIS A 15 -1.18 -20.72 -24.12
C HIS A 15 -0.51 -20.05 -22.92
N SER A 16 0.31 -19.04 -23.21
CA SER A 16 0.74 -18.10 -22.19
C SER A 16 -0.52 -17.47 -21.60
N LEU A 17 -0.88 -17.86 -20.38
CA LEU A 17 -1.79 -17.08 -19.55
C LEU A 17 -1.12 -15.74 -19.29
N ALA A 18 -1.31 -14.80 -20.21
CA ALA A 18 -1.11 -13.40 -19.93
C ALA A 18 -2.14 -13.04 -18.87
N LEU A 19 -1.72 -13.10 -17.60
CA LEU A 19 -2.46 -12.52 -16.49
C LEU A 19 -2.57 -11.03 -16.81
N GLY A 20 -3.69 -10.62 -17.39
CA GLY A 20 -3.98 -9.22 -17.66
C GLY A 20 -3.85 -8.51 -16.32
N LYS A 21 -2.81 -7.67 -16.16
CA LYS A 21 -2.74 -6.75 -15.03
C LYS A 21 -3.96 -5.87 -15.15
N GLY A 22 -5.02 -6.22 -14.42
CA GLY A 22 -6.15 -5.33 -14.22
C GLY A 22 -5.60 -3.96 -13.81
N SER A 23 -6.16 -2.89 -14.37
CA SER A 23 -5.84 -1.53 -13.95
C SER A 23 -5.86 -1.47 -12.42
N ALA A 24 -4.78 -0.99 -11.81
CA ALA A 24 -4.73 -0.85 -10.36
C ALA A 24 -5.94 -0.02 -9.90
N THR A 25 -6.63 -0.49 -8.87
CA THR A 25 -7.74 0.24 -8.25
C THR A 25 -7.21 1.13 -7.12
N PRO A 26 -7.98 2.10 -6.62
CA PRO A 26 -7.60 2.84 -5.43
C PRO A 26 -7.29 1.94 -4.23
N GLU A 27 -8.07 0.88 -4.02
CA GLU A 27 -7.92 -0.11 -2.95
C GLU A 27 -6.57 -0.81 -3.03
N THR A 28 -6.30 -1.42 -4.19
CA THR A 28 -5.08 -2.19 -4.42
C THR A 28 -3.85 -1.28 -4.42
N THR A 29 -4.01 -0.03 -4.85
CA THR A 29 -2.94 0.99 -4.78
C THR A 29 -2.55 1.29 -3.34
N VAL A 30 -3.52 1.53 -2.44
CA VAL A 30 -3.24 1.80 -1.03
C VAL A 30 -2.71 0.56 -0.31
N LEU A 31 -3.31 -0.61 -0.56
CA LEU A 31 -2.84 -1.86 0.05
C LEU A 31 -1.38 -2.15 -0.32
N ASN A 32 -1.02 -2.03 -1.60
CA ASN A 32 0.35 -2.25 -2.04
C ASN A 32 1.31 -1.21 -1.49
N PHE A 33 0.90 0.07 -1.46
CA PHE A 33 1.71 1.12 -0.84
C PHE A 33 2.04 0.78 0.62
N TYR A 34 1.03 0.54 1.48
CA TYR A 34 1.29 0.29 2.90
C TYR A 34 2.00 -1.04 3.14
N THR A 35 1.80 -2.05 2.29
CA THR A 35 2.56 -3.31 2.39
C THR A 35 4.05 -3.07 2.13
N GLU A 36 4.39 -2.40 1.02
CA GLU A 36 5.79 -2.09 0.68
C GLU A 36 6.40 -1.08 1.67
N TYR A 37 5.64 -0.03 2.03
CA TYR A 37 6.07 1.01 2.95
C TYR A 37 6.38 0.46 4.35
N LEU A 38 5.53 -0.42 4.90
CA LEU A 38 5.76 -0.97 6.25
C LEU A 38 6.83 -2.06 6.27
N LEU A 39 7.04 -2.79 5.17
CA LEU A 39 8.10 -3.80 5.04
C LEU A 39 9.51 -3.18 5.17
N GLU A 40 9.70 -1.99 4.61
CA GLU A 40 11.01 -1.31 4.54
C GLU A 40 11.39 -0.59 5.86
N ASN A 41 10.48 -0.54 6.85
CA ASN A 41 10.55 0.29 8.06
C ASN A 41 10.74 -0.49 9.39
N ASN A 42 11.23 -1.73 9.37
CA ASN A 42 11.48 -2.51 10.60
C ASN A 42 12.74 -2.10 11.39
N GLU A 43 13.50 -1.08 10.95
CA GLU A 43 14.68 -0.52 11.65
C GLU A 43 14.85 1.01 11.45
N ASP A 44 14.71 1.76 12.55
CA ASP A 44 15.13 3.15 12.86
C ASP A 44 14.72 4.32 11.91
N ILE A 45 14.19 5.41 12.52
CA ILE A 45 13.31 6.42 11.90
C ILE A 45 14.04 7.51 11.09
N GLN A 46 15.32 7.77 11.37
CA GLN A 46 16.04 8.92 10.79
C GLN A 46 16.46 8.71 9.31
N ALA A 47 16.22 7.54 8.72
CA ALA A 47 16.61 7.19 7.34
C ALA A 47 15.42 6.99 6.35
N GLU A 48 14.18 7.20 6.81
CA GLU A 48 12.93 6.70 6.19
C GLU A 48 12.64 7.21 4.77
N LEU A 49 12.95 8.47 4.45
CA LEU A 49 12.70 9.01 3.11
C LEU A 49 13.57 8.36 2.02
N LYS A 50 14.73 7.79 2.38
CA LYS A 50 15.60 7.05 1.44
C LYS A 50 15.27 5.56 1.39
N LYS A 51 14.84 4.96 2.50
CA LYS A 51 14.47 3.53 2.53
C LYS A 51 13.19 3.27 1.74
N ASN A 52 12.23 4.20 1.81
CA ASN A 52 10.89 4.02 1.23
C ASN A 52 10.72 4.70 -0.14
N GLU A 53 11.83 5.16 -0.74
CA GLU A 53 11.80 5.99 -1.95
C GLU A 53 11.09 5.27 -3.10
N LYS A 54 11.22 3.94 -3.20
CA LYS A 54 10.55 3.14 -4.22
C LYS A 54 9.03 3.16 -4.04
N ALA A 55 8.52 2.82 -2.86
CA ALA A 55 7.09 2.84 -2.57
C ALA A 55 6.51 4.26 -2.74
N MET A 56 7.23 5.26 -2.25
CA MET A 56 6.86 6.68 -2.39
C MET A 56 6.73 7.09 -3.86
N LEU A 57 7.77 6.87 -4.67
CA LEU A 57 7.76 7.22 -6.09
C LEU A 57 6.70 6.42 -6.88
N MET A 58 6.42 5.18 -6.46
CA MET A 58 5.48 4.30 -7.15
C MET A 58 4.02 4.64 -6.84
N TYR A 59 3.68 5.01 -5.61
CA TYR A 59 2.29 5.12 -5.17
C TYR A 59 1.86 6.51 -4.70
N VAL A 60 2.80 7.39 -4.34
CA VAL A 60 2.49 8.75 -3.86
C VAL A 60 2.60 9.77 -4.99
N SER A 61 1.78 10.82 -4.92
CA SER A 61 1.80 11.89 -5.91
C SER A 61 3.08 12.74 -5.77
N PRO A 62 3.69 13.19 -6.88
CA PRO A 62 4.88 14.02 -6.83
C PRO A 62 4.70 15.32 -6.02
N ASN A 63 3.50 15.91 -6.05
CA ASN A 63 3.20 17.12 -5.30
C ASN A 63 3.31 16.86 -3.79
N LEU A 64 2.67 15.80 -3.29
CA LEU A 64 2.76 15.42 -1.88
C LEU A 64 4.21 15.09 -1.49
N ILE A 65 4.94 14.33 -2.32
CA ILE A 65 6.37 14.05 -2.05
C ILE A 65 7.18 15.35 -1.92
N ASN A 66 6.94 16.33 -2.80
CA ASN A 66 7.64 17.61 -2.77
C ASN A 66 7.25 18.51 -1.60
N GLU A 67 6.01 18.39 -1.09
CA GLU A 67 5.56 19.04 0.13
C GLU A 67 6.28 18.44 1.35
N LEU A 68 6.27 17.11 1.49
CA LEU A 68 6.93 16.41 2.60
C LEU A 68 8.45 16.66 2.67
N LYS A 69 9.12 16.88 1.53
CA LYS A 69 10.55 17.24 1.49
C LYS A 69 10.87 18.61 2.09
N LYS A 70 9.88 19.50 2.18
CA LYS A 70 10.07 20.88 2.67
C LYS A 70 9.74 21.01 4.16
N GLU A 71 9.05 20.04 4.73
CA GLU A 71 8.58 20.08 6.11
C GLU A 71 9.51 19.29 7.02
N TYR A 72 9.75 19.83 8.22
CA TYR A 72 10.34 19.06 9.31
C TYR A 72 9.19 18.44 10.11
N LEU A 73 9.03 17.13 9.99
CA LEU A 73 7.96 16.39 10.65
C LEU A 73 8.49 15.72 11.92
N ASN A 74 7.74 15.83 13.02
CA ASN A 74 8.04 15.16 14.27
C ASN A 74 7.50 13.71 14.32
N ALA A 75 6.79 13.28 13.28
CA ALA A 75 6.17 11.98 13.12
C ALA A 75 6.12 11.61 11.63
N ASP A 76 6.03 10.32 11.31
CA ASP A 76 5.82 9.86 9.95
C ASP A 76 4.45 10.31 9.43
N TYR A 77 4.41 10.89 8.23
CA TYR A 77 3.19 11.45 7.66
C TYR A 77 2.10 10.40 7.35
N PHE A 78 2.48 9.20 6.93
CA PHE A 78 1.56 8.16 6.45
C PHE A 78 0.94 7.34 7.56
N VAL A 79 1.55 7.37 8.76
CA VAL A 79 1.07 6.67 9.95
C VAL A 79 0.82 7.59 11.15
N ASP A 80 1.09 8.90 11.02
CA ASP A 80 0.96 9.90 12.09
C ASP A 80 1.56 9.44 13.43
N ALA A 81 2.70 8.77 13.38
CA ALA A 81 3.33 8.13 14.53
C ALA A 81 4.85 8.36 14.52
N GLN A 82 5.44 8.36 15.72
CA GLN A 82 6.89 8.45 15.86
C GLN A 82 7.59 7.13 15.54
N SER A 83 6.91 6.00 15.70
CA SER A 83 7.44 4.66 15.45
C SER A 83 6.39 3.74 14.84
N PHE A 84 6.85 2.73 14.12
CA PHE A 84 5.98 1.71 13.52
C PHE A 84 5.62 0.61 14.51
N CYS A 85 4.38 0.17 14.48
CA CYS A 85 3.94 -0.96 15.29
C CYS A 85 4.17 -2.30 14.56
N PRO A 86 4.78 -3.30 15.21
CA PRO A 86 5.10 -4.58 14.58
C PRO A 86 3.89 -5.32 13.99
N ASP A 87 2.69 -5.10 14.54
CA ASP A 87 1.46 -5.75 14.11
C ASP A 87 0.83 -5.11 12.86
N TRP A 88 1.18 -3.88 12.51
CA TRP A 88 0.57 -3.18 11.37
C TRP A 88 0.76 -3.91 10.05
N ILE A 89 1.97 -4.43 9.78
CA ILE A 89 2.30 -5.11 8.52
C ILE A 89 1.41 -6.34 8.26
N SER A 90 0.98 -7.02 9.31
CA SER A 90 0.11 -8.20 9.22
C SER A 90 -1.38 -7.85 9.31
N ASN A 91 -1.73 -6.60 9.58
CA ASN A 91 -3.08 -6.13 9.84
C ASN A 91 -3.39 -4.83 9.08
N ILE A 92 -3.34 -4.89 7.76
CA ILE A 92 -3.71 -3.78 6.86
C ILE A 92 -5.11 -4.06 6.30
N LYS A 93 -6.05 -3.13 6.49
CA LYS A 93 -7.39 -3.21 5.91
C LYS A 93 -7.76 -1.91 5.20
N VAL A 94 -8.35 -2.04 4.02
CA VAL A 94 -8.83 -0.92 3.20
C VAL A 94 -10.32 -1.07 2.96
N ASN A 95 -11.09 -0.11 3.47
CA ASN A 95 -12.55 -0.18 3.53
C ASN A 95 -13.19 1.13 3.01
N ASN A 96 -14.51 1.14 2.83
CA ASN A 96 -15.33 2.33 2.53
C ASN A 96 -14.88 3.15 1.31
N VAL A 97 -14.48 2.46 0.23
CA VAL A 97 -13.94 3.15 -0.94
C VAL A 97 -15.06 3.83 -1.72
N LYS A 98 -14.84 5.10 -2.02
CA LYS A 98 -15.72 5.94 -2.81
C LYS A 98 -14.94 6.50 -3.98
N VAL A 99 -15.31 6.11 -5.19
CA VAL A 99 -14.69 6.60 -6.42
C VAL A 99 -15.63 7.59 -7.10
N ASN A 100 -15.12 8.77 -7.42
CA ASN A 100 -15.80 9.77 -8.23
C ASN A 100 -14.86 10.27 -9.33
N ASN A 101 -15.10 9.81 -10.56
CA ASN A 101 -14.26 10.08 -11.72
C ASN A 101 -12.78 9.73 -11.45
N LYS A 102 -11.91 10.74 -11.44
CA LYS A 102 -10.47 10.62 -11.22
C LYS A 102 -10.06 10.87 -9.77
N LYS A 103 -10.99 10.78 -8.83
CA LYS A 103 -10.74 10.93 -7.40
C LYS A 103 -11.28 9.72 -6.65
N ALA A 104 -10.59 9.31 -5.61
CA ALA A 104 -11.07 8.29 -4.70
C ALA A 104 -10.80 8.71 -3.26
N THR A 105 -11.71 8.35 -2.36
CA THR A 105 -11.50 8.41 -0.92
C THR A 105 -11.74 7.04 -0.33
N LEU A 106 -10.93 6.64 0.63
CA LEU A 106 -11.06 5.36 1.32
C LEU A 106 -10.62 5.47 2.78
N ARG A 107 -10.96 4.47 3.58
CA ARG A 107 -10.47 4.34 4.95
C ARG A 107 -9.42 3.23 5.02
N LEU A 108 -8.27 3.56 5.59
CA LEU A 108 -7.25 2.62 5.99
C LEU A 108 -7.40 2.29 7.48
N GLU A 109 -7.23 1.03 7.83
CA GLU A 109 -7.06 0.57 9.19
C GLU A 109 -5.73 -0.20 9.31
N LEU A 110 -4.91 0.16 10.30
CA LEU A 110 -3.67 -0.51 10.65
C LEU A 110 -3.76 -1.08 12.08
N GLY A 111 -3.34 -2.33 12.25
CA GLY A 111 -3.39 -3.03 13.53
C GLY A 111 -4.68 -3.79 13.77
N ALA A 112 -4.80 -4.38 14.96
CA ALA A 112 -5.94 -5.19 15.36
C ALA A 112 -6.62 -4.62 16.61
N LEU A 113 -7.89 -5.01 16.85
CA LEU A 113 -8.59 -4.61 18.07
C LEU A 113 -7.82 -5.05 19.32
N PRO A 114 -7.78 -4.22 20.38
CA PRO A 114 -8.49 -2.94 20.53
C PRO A 114 -7.79 -1.73 19.90
N ASN A 115 -6.55 -1.87 19.44
CA ASN A 115 -5.67 -0.76 19.04
C ASN A 115 -5.53 -0.65 17.52
N ILE A 116 -6.63 -0.23 16.88
CA ILE A 116 -6.66 0.05 15.44
C ILE A 116 -6.40 1.53 15.19
N SER A 117 -5.35 1.85 14.42
CA SER A 117 -5.15 3.19 13.85
C SER A 117 -5.96 3.34 12.57
N ARG A 118 -6.63 4.48 12.39
CA ARG A 118 -7.52 4.71 11.24
C ARG A 118 -7.14 5.98 10.51
N TYR A 119 -7.22 5.94 9.19
CA TYR A 119 -6.86 7.07 8.34
C TYR A 119 -7.83 7.21 7.18
N SER A 120 -8.14 8.46 6.85
CA SER A 120 -8.77 8.83 5.58
C SER A 120 -7.70 9.05 4.53
N ILE A 121 -7.76 8.29 3.43
CA ILE A 121 -6.82 8.39 2.31
C ILE A 121 -7.52 8.97 1.10
N GLU A 122 -6.89 9.96 0.46
CA GLU A 122 -7.34 10.51 -0.80
C GLU A 122 -6.38 10.13 -1.93
N LEU A 123 -6.94 9.70 -3.06
CA LEU A 123 -6.20 9.41 -4.27
C LEU A 123 -6.72 10.19 -5.47
N LYS A 124 -5.83 10.46 -6.42
CA LYS A 124 -6.17 10.96 -7.74
C LYS A 124 -5.68 10.02 -8.83
N TYR A 125 -6.48 9.84 -9.87
CA TYR A 125 -6.10 9.13 -11.08
C TYR A 125 -5.49 10.10 -12.08
N ASN A 126 -4.17 10.01 -12.29
CA ASN A 126 -3.43 10.81 -13.25
C ASN A 126 -2.40 9.94 -13.98
N ASN A 127 -2.10 10.27 -15.24
CA ASN A 127 -1.12 9.53 -16.06
C ASN A 127 -1.33 8.00 -15.98
N GLU A 128 -2.59 7.59 -16.11
CA GLU A 128 -3.02 6.18 -16.10
C GLU A 128 -2.79 5.40 -14.79
N LYS A 129 -2.52 6.11 -13.68
CA LYS A 129 -2.26 5.51 -12.36
C LYS A 129 -3.00 6.23 -11.24
N TRP A 130 -3.41 5.48 -10.22
CA TRP A 130 -3.83 6.08 -8.96
C TRP A 130 -2.61 6.47 -8.13
N LYS A 131 -2.70 7.65 -7.51
CA LYS A 131 -1.65 8.19 -6.64
C LYS A 131 -2.25 8.74 -5.36
N ILE A 132 -1.65 8.43 -4.23
CA ILE A 132 -2.00 8.99 -2.92
C ILE A 132 -1.66 10.48 -2.93
N THR A 133 -2.64 11.30 -2.57
CA THR A 133 -2.52 12.76 -2.51
C THR A 133 -2.71 13.33 -1.12
N SER A 134 -3.30 12.57 -0.19
CA SER A 134 -3.42 12.99 1.21
C SER A 134 -3.68 11.77 2.10
N VAL A 135 -3.10 11.82 3.30
CA VAL A 135 -3.38 10.91 4.42
C VAL A 135 -3.74 11.77 5.62
N LYS A 136 -4.82 11.43 6.32
CA LYS A 136 -5.25 12.14 7.53
C LYS A 136 -5.67 11.13 8.59
N PRO A 137 -5.18 11.22 9.84
CA PRO A 137 -5.67 10.39 10.93
C PRO A 137 -7.14 10.68 11.20
N ASP A 138 -7.93 9.64 11.48
CA ASP A 138 -9.27 9.80 12.04
C ASP A 138 -9.07 10.05 13.56
N ASN A 139 -9.36 11.27 14.04
CA ASN A 139 -9.02 11.88 15.36
C ASN A 139 -9.29 11.09 16.69
N ASN A 140 -9.67 9.82 16.66
CA ASN A 140 -10.20 9.11 17.83
C ASN A 140 -9.27 8.07 18.47
N ASN A 141 -8.13 7.71 17.88
CA ASN A 141 -7.23 6.70 18.45
C ASN A 141 -5.78 7.16 18.40
N SER A 142 -5.12 7.11 19.55
CA SER A 142 -3.68 7.42 19.67
C SER A 142 -2.86 6.28 19.07
N PRO A 143 -1.74 6.58 18.37
CA PRO A 143 -0.86 5.60 17.75
C PRO A 143 0.07 4.98 18.81
N TYR A 144 -0.50 4.39 19.86
CA TYR A 144 0.28 3.53 20.73
C TYR A 144 0.31 2.15 20.12
N CYS A 145 1.51 1.67 19.83
CA CYS A 145 1.71 0.27 19.58
C CYS A 145 1.18 -0.53 20.77
N ASN A 146 0.75 -1.76 20.49
CA ASN A 146 0.50 -2.77 21.51
C ASN A 146 1.82 -3.08 22.24
N GLU A 147 2.40 -2.13 22.97
CA GLU A 147 3.36 -2.47 24.01
C GLU A 147 2.53 -3.21 25.05
N LEU A 148 2.70 -4.54 25.09
CA LEU A 148 2.42 -5.29 26.29
C LEU A 148 3.04 -4.47 27.42
N ARG A 149 2.20 -3.88 28.29
CA ARG A 149 2.65 -3.41 29.60
C ARG A 149 3.35 -4.60 30.23
N SER A 150 4.67 -4.68 30.09
CA SER A 150 5.48 -5.50 30.97
C SER A 150 5.38 -4.78 32.30
N ILE A 151 4.42 -5.23 33.09
CA ILE A 151 4.38 -4.93 34.51
C ILE A 151 5.70 -5.46 35.04
N LYS A 152 6.58 -4.54 35.43
CA LYS A 152 7.79 -4.84 36.18
C LYS A 152 7.75 -4.03 37.46
#